data_AF-A0A454TK51-F1
#
_entry.id   AF-A0A454TK51-F1
#
_cell.length_a   1.000
_cell.length_b   1.000
_cell.length_c   1.000
_cell.angle_alpha   90.00
_cell.angle_beta   90.00
_cell.angle_gamma   90.00
#
_symmetry.space_group_name_H-M   'P 1'
#
loop_
_entity.id
_entity.type
_entity.pdbx_description
1 polymer ?
#
loop_
_entity_poly.entity_id
_entity_poly.type
_entity_poly.pdbx_seq_one_letter_code
_entity_poly.pdbx_strand_id
1 'polypeptide(L)'
;MAALACACGCGHRVMLNLLDQHQLVIESGLPTVTPSILVSDAPCLSHFFIRRGRVEWAQQWSKRTIERGMESQVRYHVERDKKRKPKPTFLNRPGIRGGSNS
;
A
#
# COMPACT_ATOMS: atom_id res chain seq x y z
N MET A 1 -0.32 9.17 -5.64
CA MET A 1 0.32 7.93 -6.14
C MET A 1 1.60 8.31 -6.86
N ALA A 2 2.61 7.45 -6.83
CA ALA A 2 3.84 7.59 -7.62
C ALA A 2 4.04 6.38 -8.53
N ALA A 3 4.63 6.59 -9.69
CA ALA A 3 4.99 5.55 -10.64
C ALA A 3 6.48 5.64 -10.96
N LEU A 4 7.16 4.50 -11.02
CA LEU A 4 8.58 4.43 -11.38
C LEU A 4 8.85 3.21 -12.25
N ALA A 5 9.87 3.30 -13.11
CA ALA A 5 10.40 2.14 -13.79
C ALA A 5 11.14 1.24 -12.80
N CYS A 6 11.02 -0.07 -12.97
CA CYS A 6 11.75 -1.04 -12.17
C CYS A 6 13.26 -0.85 -12.36
N ALA A 7 13.98 -0.70 -11.25
CA ALA A 7 15.41 -0.41 -11.25
C ALA A 7 16.27 -1.53 -11.86
N CYS A 8 15.74 -2.75 -11.99
CA CYS A 8 16.47 -3.84 -12.64
C CYS A 8 16.49 -3.73 -14.18
N GLY A 9 15.71 -2.82 -14.76
CA GLY A 9 15.65 -2.61 -16.21
C GLY A 9 14.70 -3.54 -16.98
N CYS A 10 13.88 -4.35 -16.30
CA CYS A 10 12.94 -5.26 -16.97
C CYS A 10 11.75 -4.58 -17.69
N GLY A 11 11.65 -3.25 -17.63
CA GLY A 11 10.55 -2.48 -18.23
C GLY A 11 9.26 -2.45 -17.40
N HIS A 12 9.20 -3.17 -16.28
CA HIS A 12 8.02 -3.16 -15.39
C HIS A 12 7.81 -1.79 -14.75
N ARG A 13 6.54 -1.37 -14.63
CA ARG A 13 6.15 -0.11 -13.98
C ARG A 13 5.66 -0.40 -12.56
N VAL A 14 6.43 0.06 -11.59
CA VAL A 14 6.10 -0.09 -10.17
C VAL A 14 5.17 1.06 -9.76
N MET A 15 4.05 0.73 -9.14
CA MET A 15 3.09 1.69 -8.60
C MET A 15 3.22 1.75 -7.09
N LEU A 16 3.55 2.93 -6.55
CA LEU A 16 3.68 3.14 -5.11
C LEU A 16 2.50 3.96 -4.59
N ASN A 17 1.84 3.42 -3.57
CA ASN A 17 0.86 4.15 -2.80
C ASN A 17 1.59 4.97 -1.73
N LEU A 18 1.53 6.30 -1.87
CA LEU A 18 2.18 7.24 -0.95
C LEU A 18 1.32 7.64 0.26
N LEU A 19 0.10 7.13 0.37
CA LEU A 19 -0.84 7.55 1.42
C LEU A 19 -0.59 6.79 2.73
N ASP A 20 -0.35 5.50 2.64
CA ASP A 20 -0.29 4.59 3.78
C ASP A 20 0.82 3.52 3.67
N GLN A 21 1.37 3.29 2.47
CA GLN A 21 2.38 2.24 2.25
C GLN A 21 3.81 2.78 2.15
N HIS A 22 3.99 3.92 1.47
CA HIS A 22 5.30 4.51 1.22
C HIS A 22 5.31 6.01 1.50
N GLN A 23 6.47 6.52 1.88
CA GLN A 23 6.76 7.93 2.02
C GLN A 23 7.82 8.31 0.97
N LEU A 24 7.62 9.47 0.34
CA LEU A 24 8.58 10.09 -0.57
C LEU A 24 9.05 11.40 0.04
N VAL A 25 10.35 11.55 0.20
CA VAL A 25 11.00 12.79 0.63
C VAL A 25 11.92 13.26 -0.49
N ILE A 26 11.91 14.57 -0.77
CA ILE A 26 12.79 15.18 -1.78
C ILE A 26 13.71 16.16 -1.06
N GLU A 27 15.02 15.86 -1.06
CA GLU A 27 16.05 16.70 -0.46
C GLU A 27 17.04 17.12 -1.54
N SER A 28 17.25 18.44 -1.69
CA SER A 28 18.13 18.98 -2.73
C SER A 28 17.81 18.47 -4.15
N GLY A 29 16.52 18.27 -4.45
CA GLY A 29 16.06 17.72 -5.73
C GLY A 29 16.21 16.21 -5.90
N LEU A 30 16.65 15.49 -4.86
CA LEU A 30 16.89 14.05 -4.92
C LEU A 30 15.83 13.27 -4.11
N PRO A 31 15.18 12.25 -4.70
CA PRO A 31 14.14 11.50 -4.02
C PRO A 31 14.72 10.43 -3.08
N THR A 32 14.07 10.25 -1.93
CA THR A 32 14.25 9.13 -1.01
C THR A 32 12.89 8.51 -0.74
N VAL A 33 12.77 7.18 -0.90
CA VAL A 33 11.53 6.43 -0.68
C VAL A 33 11.72 5.46 0.48
N THR A 34 10.77 5.45 1.41
CA THR A 34 10.73 4.54 2.55
C THR A 34 9.33 3.92 2.69
N PRO A 35 9.18 2.63 3.04
CA PRO A 35 10.23 1.61 3.22
C PRO A 35 10.83 1.16 1.86
N SER A 36 11.56 0.03 1.85
CA SER A 36 12.08 -0.56 0.61
C SER A 36 10.94 -0.96 -0.34
N ILE A 37 11.29 -1.03 -1.62
CA ILE A 37 10.39 -1.38 -2.71
C ILE A 37 10.67 -2.83 -3.10
N LEU A 38 9.68 -3.70 -2.90
CA LEU A 38 9.68 -5.07 -3.41
C LEU A 38 8.77 -5.16 -4.63
N VAL A 39 9.32 -5.55 -5.78
CA VAL A 39 8.57 -5.75 -7.02
C VAL A 39 8.12 -7.21 -7.10
N SER A 40 6.99 -7.54 -6.48
CA SER A 40 6.48 -8.91 -6.41
C SER A 40 5.59 -9.33 -7.59
N ASP A 41 5.15 -8.37 -8.40
CA ASP A 41 4.25 -8.56 -9.55
C ASP A 41 4.98 -8.72 -10.89
N ALA A 42 6.32 -8.81 -10.87
CA ALA A 42 7.16 -9.04 -12.03
C ALA A 42 8.13 -10.22 -11.80
N PRO A 43 8.57 -10.92 -12.85
CA PRO A 43 9.45 -12.09 -12.71
C PRO A 43 10.84 -11.75 -12.13
N CYS A 44 11.26 -10.48 -12.15
CA CYS A 44 12.56 -10.06 -11.61
C CYS A 44 12.62 -10.11 -10.08
N LEU A 45 11.48 -10.00 -9.39
CA LEU A 45 11.40 -10.02 -7.91
C LEU A 45 12.40 -9.08 -7.24
N SER A 46 12.67 -7.94 -7.89
CA SER A 46 13.72 -7.02 -7.47
C SER A 46 13.33 -6.34 -6.17
N HIS A 47 14.30 -6.19 -5.27
CA HIS A 47 14.10 -5.56 -3.97
C HIS A 47 15.18 -4.50 -3.75
N PHE A 48 14.78 -3.25 -3.56
CA PHE A 48 15.73 -2.14 -3.45
C PHE A 48 15.17 -0.96 -2.65
N PHE A 49 16.06 -0.08 -2.20
CA PHE A 49 15.74 1.24 -1.67
C PHE A 49 16.03 2.31 -2.72
N ILE A 50 15.34 3.43 -2.62
CA ILE A 50 15.72 4.67 -3.28
C ILE A 50 16.17 5.65 -2.21
N ARG A 51 17.44 6.06 -2.23
CA ARG A 51 18.00 7.05 -1.30
C ARG A 51 18.77 8.12 -2.06
N ARG A 52 18.38 9.39 -1.89
CA ARG A 52 19.01 10.53 -2.57
C ARG A 52 19.20 10.28 -4.08
N GLY A 53 18.16 9.77 -4.73
CA GLY A 53 18.15 9.47 -6.16
C GLY A 53 18.94 8.24 -6.59
N ARG A 54 19.47 7.45 -5.66
CA ARG A 54 20.24 6.23 -5.95
C ARG A 54 19.46 4.99 -5.57
N VAL A 55 19.66 3.93 -6.35
CA VAL A 55 19.14 2.60 -6.07
C VAL A 55 20.15 1.87 -5.20
N GLU A 56 19.70 1.41 -4.04
CA GLU A 56 20.48 0.53 -3.15
C GLU A 56 19.80 -0.84 -3.10
N TRP A 57 20.48 -1.88 -3.59
CA TRP A 57 19.92 -3.22 -3.64
C TRP A 57 19.77 -3.80 -2.24
N ALA A 58 18.57 -4.29 -1.94
CA ALA A 58 18.28 -5.02 -0.72
C ALA A 58 18.41 -6.53 -0.97
N GLN A 59 18.35 -7.32 0.11
CA GLN A 59 18.35 -8.77 -0.02
C GLN A 59 17.18 -9.23 -0.90
N GLN A 60 17.47 -10.02 -1.93
CA GLN A 60 16.44 -10.56 -2.80
C GLN A 60 15.59 -11.58 -2.05
N TRP A 61 14.26 -11.46 -2.20
CA TRP A 61 13.34 -12.42 -1.60
C TRP A 61 13.11 -13.58 -2.57
N SER A 62 13.13 -14.80 -2.05
CA SER A 62 12.67 -15.96 -2.83
C SER A 62 11.16 -15.88 -3.05
N LYS A 63 10.64 -16.45 -4.15
CA LYS A 63 9.19 -16.56 -4.41
C LYS A 63 8.43 -17.10 -3.20
N ARG A 64 8.94 -18.17 -2.60
CA ARG A 64 8.38 -18.80 -1.40
C ARG A 64 8.34 -17.85 -0.19
N THR A 65 9.29 -16.94 -0.06
CA THR A 65 9.28 -15.92 1.00
C THR A 65 8.21 -14.87 0.75
N ILE A 66 8.06 -14.43 -0.51
CA ILE A 66 7.04 -13.46 -0.93
C ILE A 66 5.63 -14.04 -0.69
N GLU A 67 5.39 -15.27 -1.14
CA GLU A 67 4.10 -15.97 -0.99
C GLU A 67 3.71 -16.11 0.48
N ARG A 68 4.62 -16.61 1.33
CA ARG A 68 4.37 -16.71 2.79
C ARG A 68 4.08 -15.36 3.43
N GLY A 69 4.78 -14.32 3.00
CA GLY A 69 4.54 -12.95 3.45
C GLY A 69 3.13 -12.49 3.09
N MET A 70 2.70 -12.73 1.85
CA MET A 70 1.36 -12.39 1.37
C MET A 70 0.26 -13.16 2.12
N GLU A 71 0.43 -14.46 2.33
CA GLU A 71 -0.50 -15.29 3.12
C GLU A 71 -0.66 -14.75 4.56
N SER A 72 0.44 -14.33 5.17
CA SER A 72 0.45 -13.76 6.51
C SER A 72 -0.29 -12.43 6.55
N GLN A 73 -0.13 -11.58 5.53
CA GLN A 73 -0.86 -10.32 5.38
C GLN A 73 -2.37 -10.53 5.23
N VAL A 74 -2.79 -11.49 4.38
CA VAL A 74 -4.21 -11.82 4.21
C VAL A 74 -4.81 -12.30 5.53
N ARG A 75 -4.12 -13.21 6.22
CA ARG A 75 -4.58 -13.73 7.52
C ARG A 75 -4.79 -12.61 8.53
N TYR A 76 -3.81 -11.72 8.65
CA TYR A 76 -3.88 -10.58 9.56
C TYR A 76 -5.11 -9.69 9.27
N HIS A 77 -5.39 -9.38 8.01
CA HIS A 77 -6.54 -8.57 7.63
C HIS A 77 -7.87 -9.25 7.95
N VAL A 78 -8.00 -10.55 7.65
CA VAL A 78 -9.20 -11.34 7.98
C VAL A 78 -9.45 -11.35 9.49
N GLU A 79 -8.41 -11.58 10.29
CA GLU A 79 -8.54 -11.58 11.76
C GLU A 79 -8.90 -10.21 12.32
N ARG A 80 -8.32 -9.15 11.75
CA ARG A 80 -8.64 -7.77 12.15
C ARG A 80 -10.09 -7.42 11.83
N ASP A 81 -10.57 -7.77 10.64
CA ASP A 81 -11.95 -7.46 10.23
C ASP A 81 -12.98 -8.19 11.09
N LYS A 82 -12.72 -9.44 11.49
CA LYS A 82 -13.57 -10.16 12.48
C LYS A 82 -13.69 -9.43 13.81
N LYS A 83 -12.65 -8.71 14.24
CA LYS A 83 -12.61 -7.97 15.52
C LYS A 83 -13.22 -6.58 15.43
N ARG A 84 -13.49 -6.05 14.23
CA ARG A 84 -14.07 -4.71 14.07
C ARG A 84 -15.56 -4.75 14.39
N LYS A 85 -15.97 -3.99 15.41
CA LYS A 85 -17.40 -3.76 15.67
C LYS A 85 -17.98 -2.94 14.50
N PRO A 86 -19.18 -3.27 14.01
CA PRO A 86 -19.83 -2.45 12.98
C PRO A 86 -20.02 -1.04 13.53
N LYS A 87 -19.71 -0.01 12.73
CA LYS A 87 -20.03 1.36 13.10
C LYS A 87 -21.54 1.48 13.25
N PRO A 88 -22.07 2.12 14.31
CA PRO A 88 -23.49 2.36 14.43
C PRO A 88 -23.95 3.17 13.22
N THR A 89 -24.84 2.58 12.43
CA THR A 89 -25.47 3.21 11.28
C THR A 89 -26.42 4.28 11.80
N PHE A 90 -26.19 5.55 11.44
CA PHE A 90 -27.08 6.68 11.75
C PHE A 90 -28.42 6.65 10.97
N LEU A 91 -28.85 5.48 10.51
CA LEU A 91 -30.13 5.25 9.83
C LEU A 91 -31.15 4.76 10.86
N ASN A 92 -31.52 5.66 11.78
CA ASN A 92 -32.81 5.67 12.46
C ASN A 92 -32.93 6.99 13.24
N ARG A 93 -33.27 8.06 12.52
CA ARG A 93 -33.82 9.27 13.14
C ARG A 93 -35.33 9.23 12.93
N PRO A 94 -36.14 8.91 13.95
CA PRO A 94 -37.58 9.01 13.84
C PRO A 94 -37.99 10.49 13.76
N GLY A 95 -38.73 10.85 12.71
CA GLY A 95 -39.73 11.92 12.73
C GLY A 95 -39.25 13.37 12.79
N ILE A 96 -39.06 13.99 11.62
CA ILE A 96 -39.53 15.36 11.41
C ILE A 96 -40.38 15.37 10.14
N ARG A 97 -41.71 15.35 10.30
CA ARG A 97 -42.66 15.93 9.35
C ARG A 97 -43.84 16.46 10.16
N GLY A 98 -43.82 17.76 10.43
CA GLY A 98 -45.01 18.50 10.79
C GLY A 98 -45.81 18.88 9.54
N GLY A 99 -47.14 18.86 9.67
CA GLY A 99 -48.00 19.97 9.21
C GLY A 99 -48.78 19.84 7.89
N SER A 100 -50.11 19.72 8.03
CA SER A 100 -51.21 20.17 7.14
C SER A 100 -51.42 19.42 5.81
N ASN A 101 -52.63 19.21 5.26
CA ASN A 101 -53.92 19.90 5.38
C ASN A 101 -55.05 18.96 4.86
N SER A 102 -56.28 19.12 5.38
CA SER A 102 -57.62 18.86 4.79
C SER A 102 -58.63 18.38 5.83
#